data_AF-A0A9W8RTE5-F1
#
_entry.id   AF-A0A9W8RTE5-F1
#
_cell.length_a   1.000
_cell.length_b   1.000
_cell.length_c   1.000
_cell.angle_alpha   90.00
_cell.angle_beta   90.00
_cell.angle_gamma   90.00
#
_symmetry.space_group_name_H-M   'P 1'
#
loop_
_entity.id
_entity.type
_entity.pdbx_description
1 polymer ?
#
loop_
_entity_poly.entity_id
_entity_poly.type
_entity_poly.pdbx_seq_one_letter_code
_entity_poly.pdbx_strand_id
1 'polypeptide(L)'
;MYNAEHRIWVVYVYTILGMLGLALGPIYSTYITSSIGWRWVYYISTIVMGATAVACIFIRESNANQLLDQVVKQIREETGIQELKPGHAEQARLTVATFAQDALFRPLKFLVTDPLVFFCAVLCAIAFGLIYGLTESLTIVYTSPPFNFSQNSSSLAFIAIAIGEMINILPRIYDAYIYKKYRKTHRRILPESKITSFAVAAPSLAIGLWLFAWTIPPRVTSVPWPVSMIGLIMIGFSLNDFSYVLFGYATDSYGKYAASAVSAISLTRTLAAAVFPLFTHQMYTGLGSNVATSVLAAVASLFAFTPFLFLGYGQRLRHRSKFAADDEQALEQENLHMKDTD
;
A
#
# COMPACT_ATOMS: atom_id res chain seq x y z
N MET A 1 19.57 0.99 14.12
CA MET A 1 18.30 0.95 13.36
C MET A 1 17.28 1.83 14.08
N TYR A 2 16.42 2.56 13.37
CA TYR A 2 15.40 3.44 13.97
C TYR A 2 14.58 2.71 15.04
N ASN A 3 14.32 3.39 16.15
CA ASN A 3 13.44 2.91 17.20
C ASN A 3 12.08 2.53 16.58
N ALA A 4 11.61 1.29 16.78
CA ALA A 4 10.47 0.75 16.03
C ALA A 4 9.16 1.55 16.23
N GLU A 5 9.05 2.32 17.33
CA GLU A 5 7.95 3.28 17.52
C GLU A 5 8.00 4.45 16.51
N HIS A 6 9.19 4.97 16.20
CA HIS A 6 9.35 6.03 15.20
C HIS A 6 9.11 5.51 13.78
N ARG A 7 9.44 4.24 13.52
CA ARG A 7 9.20 3.58 12.22
C ARG A 7 7.71 3.58 11.85
N ILE A 8 6.81 3.35 12.82
CA ILE A 8 5.35 3.33 12.56
C ILE A 8 4.89 4.68 12.01
N TRP A 9 5.28 5.78 12.67
CA TRP A 9 4.89 7.14 12.27
C TRP A 9 5.53 7.59 10.98
N VAL A 10 6.81 7.31 10.76
CA VAL A 10 7.50 7.68 9.50
C VAL A 10 6.89 6.94 8.31
N VAL A 11 6.66 5.63 8.43
CA VAL A 11 6.03 4.83 7.38
C VAL A 11 4.59 5.28 7.14
N TYR A 12 3.86 5.66 8.20
CA TYR A 12 2.51 6.20 8.07
C TYR A 12 2.49 7.51 7.29
N VAL A 13 3.32 8.50 7.66
CA VAL A 13 3.41 9.79 6.95
C VAL A 13 3.79 9.57 5.49
N TYR A 14 4.78 8.71 5.22
CA TYR A 14 5.18 8.34 3.87
C TYR A 14 4.01 7.74 3.06
N THR A 15 3.27 6.80 3.66
CA THR A 15 2.14 6.12 2.99
C THR A 15 1.00 7.09 2.72
N ILE A 16 0.66 7.95 3.68
CA ILE A 16 -0.43 8.92 3.52
C ILE A 16 -0.10 9.94 2.44
N LEU A 17 1.13 10.46 2.39
CA LEU A 17 1.53 11.42 1.38
C LEU A 17 1.47 10.81 -0.03
N GLY A 18 1.88 9.54 -0.17
CA GLY A 18 1.77 8.81 -1.43
C GLY A 18 0.32 8.58 -1.87
N MET A 19 -0.56 8.17 -0.95
CA MET A 19 -1.97 7.90 -1.27
C MET A 19 -2.75 9.21 -1.54
N LEU A 20 -2.51 10.26 -0.75
CA LEU A 20 -3.08 11.58 -1.01
C LEU A 20 -2.66 12.12 -2.38
N GLY A 21 -1.41 11.89 -2.78
CA GLY A 21 -0.96 12.21 -4.14
C GLY A 21 -1.77 11.50 -5.22
N LEU A 22 -2.15 10.24 -4.98
CA LEU A 22 -2.96 9.46 -5.90
C LEU A 22 -4.42 9.95 -5.95
N ALA A 23 -5.01 10.32 -4.81
CA ALA A 23 -6.37 10.85 -4.76
C ALA A 23 -6.46 12.28 -5.34
N LEU A 24 -5.46 13.14 -5.08
CA LEU A 24 -5.45 14.53 -5.56
C LEU A 24 -5.03 14.65 -7.03
N GLY A 25 -4.30 13.67 -7.58
CA GLY A 25 -3.82 13.66 -8.96
C GLY A 25 -4.92 13.91 -10.00
N PRO A 26 -6.06 13.20 -9.97
CA PRO A 26 -7.19 13.45 -10.87
C PRO A 26 -7.79 14.85 -10.78
N ILE A 27 -7.88 15.42 -9.56
CA ILE A 27 -8.38 16.80 -9.36
C ILE A 27 -7.43 17.77 -10.05
N TYR A 28 -6.15 17.68 -9.71
CA TYR A 28 -5.09 18.50 -10.29
C TYR A 28 -5.08 18.43 -11.83
N SER A 29 -5.12 17.20 -12.38
CA SER A 29 -5.12 16.96 -13.83
C SER A 29 -6.35 17.54 -14.53
N THR A 30 -7.54 17.38 -13.93
CA THR A 30 -8.81 17.84 -14.52
C THR A 30 -8.86 19.37 -14.60
N TYR A 31 -8.48 20.06 -13.53
CA TYR A 31 -8.49 21.53 -13.49
C TYR A 31 -7.49 22.15 -14.47
N ILE A 32 -6.28 21.59 -14.58
CA ILE A 32 -5.27 22.05 -15.54
C ILE A 32 -5.73 21.81 -16.98
N THR A 33 -6.26 20.62 -17.25
CA THR A 33 -6.74 20.26 -18.58
C THR A 33 -7.88 21.18 -19.02
N SER A 34 -8.78 21.54 -18.11
CA SER A 34 -9.91 22.44 -18.39
C SER A 34 -9.53 23.90 -18.62
N SER A 35 -8.40 24.36 -18.06
CA SER A 35 -8.02 25.79 -18.05
C SER A 35 -6.95 26.14 -19.07
N ILE A 36 -5.82 25.42 -19.06
CA ILE A 36 -4.62 25.72 -19.87
C ILE A 36 -4.26 24.58 -20.84
N GLY A 37 -4.96 23.45 -20.75
CA GLY A 37 -4.85 22.31 -21.66
C GLY A 37 -4.00 21.16 -21.13
N TRP A 38 -4.21 19.97 -21.70
CA TRP A 38 -3.62 18.71 -21.22
C TRP A 38 -2.09 18.66 -21.23
N ARG A 39 -1.43 19.39 -22.15
CA ARG A 39 0.05 19.42 -22.26
C ARG A 39 0.71 19.98 -20.99
N TRP A 40 0.06 20.93 -20.33
CA TRP A 40 0.59 21.55 -19.12
C TRP A 40 0.64 20.60 -17.93
N VAL A 41 -0.18 19.55 -17.91
CA VAL A 41 -0.08 18.47 -16.89
C VAL A 41 1.30 17.84 -16.94
N TYR A 42 1.83 17.57 -18.14
CA TYR A 42 3.16 16.99 -18.32
C TYR A 42 4.29 18.00 -18.06
N TYR A 43 4.12 19.27 -18.46
CA TYR A 43 5.12 20.30 -18.20
C TYR A 43 5.31 20.57 -16.71
N ILE A 44 4.22 20.72 -15.96
CA ILE A 44 4.33 20.95 -14.51
C ILE A 44 4.90 19.70 -13.82
N SER A 45 4.49 18.50 -14.22
CA SER A 45 5.09 17.25 -13.70
C SER A 45 6.60 17.20 -13.95
N THR A 46 7.05 17.60 -15.13
CA THR A 46 8.48 17.65 -15.49
C THR A 46 9.24 18.67 -14.64
N ILE A 47 8.68 19.86 -14.40
CA ILE A 47 9.28 20.90 -13.55
C ILE A 47 9.43 20.40 -12.11
N VAL A 48 8.38 19.81 -11.54
CA VAL A 48 8.39 19.30 -10.16
C VAL A 48 9.37 18.14 -10.02
N MET A 49 9.37 17.19 -10.95
CA MET A 49 10.33 16.08 -10.95
C MET A 49 11.76 16.56 -11.13
N GLY A 50 12.00 17.54 -12.02
CA GLY A 50 13.31 18.15 -12.23
C GLY A 50 13.83 18.86 -10.99
N ALA A 51 12.99 19.68 -10.34
CA ALA A 51 13.32 20.33 -9.07
C ALA A 51 13.62 19.31 -7.97
N THR A 52 12.83 18.25 -7.87
CA THR A 52 13.06 17.15 -6.91
C THR A 52 14.39 16.45 -7.18
N ALA A 53 14.71 16.15 -8.45
CA ALA A 53 15.98 15.53 -8.83
C ALA A 53 17.18 16.41 -8.47
N VAL A 54 17.08 17.72 -8.67
CA VAL A 54 18.10 18.68 -8.23
C VAL A 54 18.24 18.70 -6.71
N ALA A 55 17.12 18.68 -5.96
CA ALA A 55 17.16 18.61 -4.51
C ALA A 55 17.86 17.33 -4.00
N CYS A 56 17.66 16.20 -4.68
CA CYS A 56 18.33 14.94 -4.34
C CYS A 56 19.86 14.99 -4.44
N ILE A 57 20.43 15.87 -5.30
CA ILE A 57 21.90 16.03 -5.41
C ILE A 57 22.51 16.57 -4.10
N PHE A 58 21.73 17.32 -3.31
CA PHE A 58 22.17 17.88 -2.04
C PHE A 58 21.96 16.94 -0.84
N ILE A 59 21.31 15.79 -1.04
CA ILE A 59 21.08 14.81 0.02
C ILE A 59 22.37 14.00 0.24
N ARG A 60 22.78 13.88 1.50
CA ARG A 60 23.92 13.03 1.90
C ARG A 60 23.49 11.57 1.98
N GLU A 61 24.44 10.68 1.68
CA GLU A 61 24.24 9.23 1.78
C GLU A 61 23.68 8.86 3.15
N SER A 62 22.55 8.15 3.14
CA SER A 62 21.78 7.80 4.34
C SER A 62 21.80 6.30 4.62
N ASN A 63 22.40 5.50 3.72
CA ASN A 63 22.51 4.06 3.90
C ASN A 63 23.55 3.71 4.98
N ALA A 64 23.06 3.26 6.13
CA ALA A 64 23.87 2.87 7.28
C ALA A 64 24.93 1.80 6.93
N ASN A 65 24.65 0.91 5.98
CA ASN A 65 25.60 -0.12 5.57
C ASN A 65 26.76 0.47 4.76
N GLN A 66 26.48 1.42 3.86
CA GLN A 66 27.54 2.09 3.10
C GLN A 66 28.39 3.02 3.99
N LEU A 67 27.74 3.70 4.94
CA LEU A 67 28.45 4.48 5.96
C LEU A 67 29.33 3.59 6.83
N LEU A 68 28.83 2.42 7.25
CA LEU A 68 29.60 1.46 8.01
C LEU A 68 30.78 0.90 7.19
N ASP A 69 30.57 0.59 5.91
CA ASP A 69 31.65 0.16 5.02
C ASP A 69 32.73 1.25 4.86
N GLN A 70 32.34 2.52 4.76
CA GLN A 70 33.27 3.65 4.73
C GLN A 70 34.07 3.78 6.03
N VAL A 71 33.41 3.66 7.19
CA VAL A 71 34.06 3.70 8.50
C VAL A 71 35.01 2.52 8.70
N VAL A 72 34.59 1.29 8.35
CA VAL A 72 35.45 0.10 8.44
C VAL A 72 36.65 0.24 7.50
N LYS A 73 36.47 0.85 6.32
CA LYS A 73 37.58 1.14 5.41
C LYS A 73 38.56 2.15 6.00
N GLN A 74 38.08 3.24 6.61
CA GLN A 74 38.94 4.21 7.31
C GLN A 74 39.72 3.56 8.46
N ILE A 75 39.06 2.76 9.29
CA ILE A 75 39.71 2.06 10.41
C ILE A 75 40.81 1.11 9.89
N ARG A 76 40.58 0.41 8.78
CA ARG A 76 41.60 -0.45 8.16
C ARG A 76 42.81 0.34 7.68
N GLU A 77 42.60 1.51 7.09
CA GLU A 77 43.66 2.40 6.62
C GLU A 77 44.48 2.96 7.79
N GLU A 78 43.85 3.25 8.93
CA GLU A 78 44.52 3.80 10.13
C GLU A 78 45.22 2.74 11.01
N THR A 79 44.65 1.55 11.16
CA THR A 79 45.16 0.52 12.10
C THR A 79 45.91 -0.64 11.44
N GLY A 80 45.79 -0.81 10.12
CA GLY A 80 46.42 -1.93 9.39
C GLY A 80 45.81 -3.31 9.68
N ILE A 81 44.76 -3.40 10.50
CA ILE A 81 44.10 -4.66 10.85
C ILE A 81 43.18 -5.10 9.70
N GLN A 82 43.62 -6.09 8.93
CA GLN A 82 42.87 -6.59 7.76
C GLN A 82 41.70 -7.52 8.11
N GLU A 83 41.65 -8.04 9.35
CA GLU A 83 40.62 -9.00 9.78
C GLU A 83 39.24 -8.38 10.03
N LEU A 84 39.14 -7.05 10.13
CA LEU A 84 37.87 -6.34 10.29
C LEU A 84 37.03 -6.45 9.01
N LYS A 85 36.21 -7.50 8.91
CA LYS A 85 35.20 -7.62 7.85
C LYS A 85 33.95 -6.82 8.25
N PRO A 86 33.46 -5.88 7.41
CA PRO A 86 32.10 -5.39 7.57
C PRO A 86 31.16 -6.59 7.53
N GLY A 87 30.22 -6.71 8.48
CA GLY A 87 29.30 -7.86 8.60
C GLY A 87 28.43 -8.12 7.35
N HIS A 88 28.49 -7.24 6.35
CA HIS A 88 27.78 -7.34 5.06
C HIS A 88 28.71 -7.23 3.83
N ALA A 89 30.03 -7.11 3.99
CA ALA A 89 30.97 -6.87 2.86
C ALA A 89 31.08 -8.03 1.86
N GLU A 90 30.49 -9.18 2.18
CA GLU A 90 30.41 -10.33 1.28
C GLU A 90 29.06 -10.47 0.57
N GLN A 91 28.16 -9.48 0.69
CA GLN A 91 26.99 -9.39 -0.19
C GLN A 91 27.41 -8.83 -1.56
N ALA A 92 28.11 -9.72 -2.26
CA ALA A 92 28.18 -9.93 -3.69
C ALA A 92 28.22 -8.67 -4.55
N ARG A 93 29.30 -8.55 -5.32
CA ARG A 93 29.29 -7.91 -6.63
C ARG A 93 27.99 -8.32 -7.34
N LEU A 94 26.99 -7.43 -7.35
CA LEU A 94 25.68 -7.69 -7.94
C LEU A 94 25.93 -7.94 -9.43
N THR A 95 26.03 -9.21 -9.79
CA THR A 95 26.12 -9.61 -11.18
C THR A 95 24.74 -9.33 -11.78
N VAL A 96 24.67 -8.81 -13.01
CA VAL A 96 23.38 -8.51 -13.66
C VAL A 96 22.44 -9.72 -13.61
N ALA A 97 23.00 -10.93 -13.69
CA ALA A 97 22.27 -12.19 -13.53
C ALA A 97 21.69 -12.41 -12.12
N THR A 98 22.47 -12.16 -11.05
CA THR A 98 21.97 -12.30 -9.67
C THR A 98 20.95 -11.21 -9.34
N PHE A 99 21.17 -9.99 -9.85
CA PHE A 99 20.20 -8.90 -9.75
C PHE A 99 18.89 -9.24 -10.46
N ALA A 100 18.93 -9.75 -11.71
CA ALA A 100 17.73 -10.17 -12.42
C ALA A 100 17.02 -11.33 -11.71
N GLN A 101 17.76 -12.30 -11.17
CA GLN A 101 17.18 -13.42 -10.44
C GLN A 101 16.48 -12.97 -9.16
N ASP A 102 17.11 -12.08 -8.37
CA ASP A 102 16.56 -11.61 -7.11
C ASP A 102 15.46 -10.54 -7.29
N ALA A 103 15.55 -9.70 -8.32
CA ALA A 103 14.63 -8.59 -8.56
C ALA A 103 13.44 -8.93 -9.48
N LEU A 104 13.60 -9.81 -10.47
CA LEU A 104 12.50 -10.22 -11.38
C LEU A 104 11.95 -11.61 -11.05
N PHE A 105 12.81 -12.62 -11.02
CA PHE A 105 12.34 -14.02 -10.97
C PHE A 105 11.87 -14.45 -9.58
N ARG A 106 12.53 -13.99 -8.50
CA ARG A 106 12.14 -14.35 -7.13
C ARG A 106 10.76 -13.81 -6.74
N PRO A 107 10.38 -12.54 -7.02
CA PRO A 107 9.02 -12.05 -6.77
C PRO A 107 7.95 -12.85 -7.52
N LEU A 108 8.18 -13.17 -8.80
CA LEU A 108 7.27 -14.00 -9.60
C LEU A 108 7.13 -15.41 -9.02
N LYS A 109 8.23 -16.01 -8.57
CA LYS A 109 8.21 -17.30 -7.89
C LYS A 109 7.37 -17.21 -6.61
N PHE A 110 7.60 -16.20 -5.77
CA PHE A 110 6.81 -16.01 -4.54
C PHE A 110 5.31 -15.87 -4.82
N LEU A 111 4.94 -15.15 -5.88
CA LEU A 111 3.54 -15.00 -6.28
C LEU A 111 2.87 -16.34 -6.61
N VAL A 112 3.60 -17.30 -7.18
CA VAL A 112 3.04 -18.62 -7.56
C VAL A 112 3.20 -19.66 -6.46
N THR A 113 4.32 -19.66 -5.75
CA THR A 113 4.68 -20.71 -4.80
C THR A 113 4.22 -20.44 -3.38
N ASP A 114 4.07 -19.17 -3.01
CA ASP A 114 3.68 -18.80 -1.65
C ASP A 114 2.23 -18.30 -1.62
N PRO A 115 1.30 -19.08 -1.06
CA PRO A 115 -0.11 -18.69 -1.02
C PRO A 115 -0.30 -17.40 -0.23
N LEU A 116 0.52 -17.12 0.79
CA LEU A 116 0.38 -15.92 1.61
C LEU A 116 0.70 -14.66 0.80
N VAL A 117 1.82 -14.66 0.06
CA VAL A 117 2.17 -13.56 -0.85
C VAL A 117 1.12 -13.39 -1.94
N PHE A 118 0.65 -14.50 -2.53
CA PHE A 118 -0.41 -14.47 -3.54
C PHE A 118 -1.69 -13.79 -3.02
N PHE A 119 -2.18 -14.17 -1.85
CA PHE A 119 -3.38 -13.56 -1.26
C PHE A 119 -3.19 -12.07 -0.97
N CYS A 120 -2.07 -11.68 -0.36
CA CYS A 120 -1.76 -10.27 -0.11
C CYS A 120 -1.68 -9.48 -1.44
N ALA A 121 -1.04 -10.06 -2.46
CA ALA A 121 -0.91 -9.43 -3.77
C ALA A 121 -2.26 -9.23 -4.45
N VAL A 122 -3.15 -10.23 -4.46
CA VAL A 122 -4.50 -10.13 -5.04
C VAL A 122 -5.34 -9.08 -4.33
N LEU A 123 -5.33 -9.06 -2.99
CA LEU A 123 -6.10 -8.07 -2.21
C LEU A 123 -5.61 -6.64 -2.45
N CYS A 124 -4.29 -6.41 -2.45
CA CYS A 124 -3.71 -5.12 -2.81
C CYS A 124 -4.03 -4.74 -4.27
N ALA A 125 -3.99 -5.70 -5.18
CA ALA A 125 -4.26 -5.48 -6.59
C ALA A 125 -5.71 -5.07 -6.85
N ILE A 126 -6.67 -5.68 -6.16
CA ILE A 126 -8.08 -5.26 -6.25
C ILE A 126 -8.25 -3.84 -5.70
N ALA A 127 -7.67 -3.54 -4.53
CA ALA A 127 -7.76 -2.20 -3.96
C ALA A 127 -7.22 -1.12 -4.92
N PHE A 128 -6.07 -1.36 -5.52
CA PHE A 128 -5.47 -0.40 -6.45
C PHE A 128 -6.10 -0.40 -7.83
N GLY A 129 -6.56 -1.54 -8.30
CA GLY A 129 -7.40 -1.58 -9.50
C GLY A 129 -8.64 -0.70 -9.30
N LEU A 130 -9.31 -0.82 -8.15
CA LEU A 130 -10.51 -0.03 -7.83
C LEU A 130 -10.22 1.47 -7.79
N ILE A 131 -9.15 1.95 -7.16
CA ILE A 131 -8.88 3.40 -7.09
C ILE A 131 -8.67 4.01 -8.49
N TYR A 132 -7.98 3.29 -9.38
CA TYR A 132 -7.79 3.71 -10.77
C TYR A 132 -9.03 3.49 -11.63
N GLY A 133 -9.87 2.50 -11.33
CA GLY A 133 -11.19 2.41 -11.96
C GLY A 133 -12.10 3.58 -11.57
N LEU A 134 -12.01 4.02 -10.30
CA LEU A 134 -12.81 5.13 -9.80
C LEU A 134 -12.50 6.46 -10.50
N THR A 135 -11.32 6.66 -11.10
CA THR A 135 -11.00 7.88 -11.87
C THR A 135 -11.92 8.08 -13.06
N GLU A 136 -12.17 7.02 -13.81
CA GLU A 136 -13.11 7.05 -14.93
C GLU A 136 -14.56 6.99 -14.42
N SER A 137 -14.83 6.09 -13.47
CA SER A 137 -16.21 5.86 -13.07
C SER A 137 -16.86 7.05 -12.35
N LEU A 138 -16.11 7.77 -11.51
CA LEU A 138 -16.66 8.92 -10.78
C LEU A 138 -17.08 10.03 -11.75
N THR A 139 -16.28 10.27 -12.79
CA THR A 139 -16.62 11.23 -13.84
C THR A 139 -17.90 10.82 -14.54
N ILE A 140 -18.04 9.55 -14.94
CA ILE A 140 -19.27 9.04 -15.58
C ILE A 140 -20.48 9.17 -14.65
N VAL A 141 -20.33 8.81 -13.38
CA VAL A 141 -21.41 8.81 -12.39
C VAL A 141 -21.94 10.21 -12.10
N TYR A 142 -21.06 11.17 -11.81
CA TYR A 142 -21.48 12.51 -11.36
C TYR A 142 -21.87 13.44 -12.52
N THR A 143 -21.39 13.19 -13.73
CA THR A 143 -21.86 13.91 -14.93
C THR A 143 -23.21 13.40 -15.41
N SER A 144 -23.61 12.17 -15.05
CA SER A 144 -24.89 11.59 -15.45
C SER A 144 -26.08 12.28 -14.76
N PRO A 145 -27.24 12.42 -15.44
CA PRO A 145 -28.47 12.91 -14.82
C PRO A 145 -28.92 12.00 -13.66
N PRO A 146 -29.42 12.57 -12.54
CA PRO A 146 -29.82 13.96 -12.35
C PRO A 146 -28.74 14.87 -11.74
N PHE A 147 -27.54 14.36 -11.41
CA PHE A 147 -26.50 15.18 -10.78
C PHE A 147 -25.97 16.26 -11.71
N ASN A 148 -25.78 15.95 -13.00
CA ASN A 148 -25.38 16.92 -14.04
C ASN A 148 -24.18 17.79 -13.64
N PHE A 149 -23.22 17.23 -12.89
CA PHE A 149 -22.03 17.98 -12.48
C PHE A 149 -21.14 18.26 -13.68
N SER A 150 -20.44 19.40 -13.64
CA SER A 150 -19.33 19.64 -14.56
C SER A 150 -18.21 18.62 -14.33
N GLN A 151 -17.35 18.40 -15.32
CA GLN A 151 -16.19 17.52 -15.18
C GLN A 151 -15.28 17.97 -14.01
N ASN A 152 -15.11 19.29 -13.84
CA ASN A 152 -14.35 19.88 -12.74
C ASN A 152 -14.99 19.56 -11.38
N SER A 153 -16.30 19.76 -11.26
CA SER A 153 -17.05 19.44 -10.03
C SER A 153 -17.04 17.95 -9.71
N SER A 154 -17.11 17.08 -10.73
CA SER A 154 -17.07 15.62 -10.56
C SER A 154 -15.73 15.14 -10.01
N SER A 155 -14.62 15.78 -10.41
CA SER A 155 -13.30 15.45 -9.89
C SER A 155 -13.17 15.69 -8.37
N LEU A 156 -13.94 16.61 -7.79
CA LEU A 156 -13.94 16.87 -6.34
C LEU A 156 -14.44 15.68 -5.52
N ALA A 157 -15.09 14.69 -6.12
CA ALA A 157 -15.43 13.43 -5.45
C ALA A 157 -14.20 12.71 -4.87
N PHE A 158 -13.02 12.93 -5.45
CA PHE A 158 -11.75 12.42 -4.93
C PHE A 158 -11.37 13.01 -3.57
N ILE A 159 -11.89 14.18 -3.18
CA ILE A 159 -11.69 14.74 -1.84
C ILE A 159 -12.34 13.83 -0.79
N ALA A 160 -13.49 13.23 -1.10
CA ALA A 160 -14.13 12.27 -0.20
C ALA A 160 -13.23 11.04 0.03
N ILE A 161 -12.58 10.54 -1.03
CA ILE A 161 -11.59 9.46 -0.92
C ILE A 161 -10.40 9.91 -0.05
N ALA A 162 -9.84 11.09 -0.30
CA ALA A 162 -8.72 11.65 0.47
C ALA A 162 -9.06 11.81 1.96
N ILE A 163 -10.28 12.25 2.29
CA ILE A 163 -10.76 12.31 3.68
C ILE A 163 -10.78 10.90 4.30
N GLY A 164 -11.27 9.90 3.56
CA GLY A 164 -11.22 8.50 3.97
C GLY A 164 -9.81 8.02 4.27
N GLU A 165 -8.84 8.36 3.42
CA GLU A 165 -7.43 8.03 3.63
C GLU A 165 -6.86 8.68 4.91
N MET A 166 -7.25 9.92 5.23
CA MET A 166 -6.83 10.59 6.46
C MET A 166 -7.40 9.94 7.72
N ILE A 167 -8.60 9.37 7.65
CA ILE A 167 -9.22 8.64 8.77
C ILE A 167 -8.41 7.38 9.14
N ASN A 168 -7.52 6.90 8.25
CA ASN A 168 -6.62 5.78 8.55
C ASN A 168 -5.72 6.04 9.77
N ILE A 169 -5.56 7.30 10.22
CA ILE A 169 -4.84 7.61 11.48
C ILE A 169 -5.37 6.84 12.68
N LEU A 170 -6.67 6.55 12.73
CA LEU A 170 -7.32 5.92 13.88
C LEU A 170 -6.79 4.50 14.16
N PRO A 171 -6.80 3.57 13.18
CA PRO A 171 -6.09 2.29 13.30
C PRO A 171 -4.63 2.41 13.72
N ARG A 172 -3.91 3.42 13.25
CA ARG A 172 -2.47 3.59 13.51
C ARG A 172 -2.20 4.03 14.95
N ILE A 173 -3.07 4.86 15.53
CA ILE A 173 -3.04 5.21 16.96
C ILE A 173 -3.26 3.95 17.81
N TYR A 174 -4.21 3.10 17.41
CA TYR A 174 -4.46 1.83 18.09
C TYR A 174 -3.26 0.88 18.00
N ASP A 175 -2.63 0.75 16.83
CA ASP A 175 -1.41 -0.04 16.65
C ASP A 175 -0.25 0.49 17.50
N ALA A 176 -0.08 1.81 17.60
CA ALA A 176 0.93 2.41 18.48
C ALA A 176 0.65 2.15 19.96
N TYR A 177 -0.62 2.16 20.37
CA TYR A 177 -1.02 1.80 21.74
C TYR A 177 -0.72 0.33 22.05
N ILE A 178 -1.10 -0.59 21.16
CA ILE A 178 -0.75 -2.01 21.24
C ILE A 178 0.77 -2.17 21.35
N TYR A 179 1.51 -1.49 20.49
CA TYR A 179 2.96 -1.55 20.46
C TYR A 179 3.57 -1.21 21.83
N LYS A 180 3.13 -0.11 22.45
CA LYS A 180 3.57 0.28 23.80
C LYS A 180 3.22 -0.75 24.87
N LYS A 181 2.05 -1.39 24.77
CA LYS A 181 1.60 -2.42 25.72
C LYS A 181 2.49 -3.66 25.64
N TYR A 182 2.76 -4.17 24.45
CA TYR A 182 3.60 -5.37 24.27
C TYR A 182 5.07 -5.12 24.63
N ARG A 183 5.59 -3.92 24.34
CA ARG A 183 6.95 -3.52 24.75
C ARG A 183 7.14 -3.54 26.26
N LYS A 184 6.15 -3.10 27.04
CA LYS A 184 6.17 -3.19 28.52
C LYS A 184 6.16 -4.62 29.05
N THR A 185 5.78 -5.58 28.22
CA THR A 185 5.65 -7.00 28.59
C THR A 185 6.80 -7.85 28.05
N HIS A 186 7.85 -7.23 27.47
CA HIS A 186 8.99 -7.89 26.82
C HIS A 186 8.58 -8.96 25.79
N ARG A 187 7.45 -8.76 25.11
CA ARG A 187 6.99 -9.65 24.04
C ARG A 187 7.05 -8.90 22.71
N ARG A 188 7.72 -9.48 21.71
CA ARG A 188 7.70 -8.94 20.34
C ARG A 188 6.29 -9.06 19.75
N ILE A 189 5.94 -8.08 18.93
CA ILE A 189 4.63 -8.00 18.30
C ILE A 189 4.60 -8.96 17.12
N LEU A 190 3.63 -9.86 17.17
CA LEU A 190 3.28 -10.75 16.07
C LEU A 190 2.75 -9.92 14.88
N PRO A 191 3.23 -10.13 13.65
CA PRO A 191 2.73 -9.43 12.46
C PRO A 191 1.21 -9.50 12.30
N GLU A 192 0.59 -10.56 12.82
CA GLU A 192 -0.86 -10.80 12.84
C GLU A 192 -1.64 -9.72 13.59
N SER A 193 -1.03 -8.99 14.54
CA SER A 193 -1.71 -7.89 15.23
C SER A 193 -2.10 -6.76 14.29
N LYS A 194 -1.35 -6.56 13.19
CA LYS A 194 -1.63 -5.53 12.17
C LYS A 194 -2.85 -5.88 11.31
N ILE A 195 -3.15 -7.18 11.17
CA ILE A 195 -4.29 -7.69 10.38
C ILE A 195 -5.64 -7.34 11.04
N THR A 196 -5.64 -6.99 12.32
CA THR A 196 -6.87 -6.57 13.03
C THR A 196 -7.53 -5.35 12.38
N SER A 197 -6.72 -4.39 11.90
CA SER A 197 -7.22 -3.21 11.17
C SER A 197 -7.82 -3.60 9.82
N PHE A 198 -7.17 -4.55 9.13
CA PHE A 198 -7.64 -5.11 7.87
C PHE A 198 -9.01 -5.81 7.99
N ALA A 199 -9.30 -6.41 9.15
CA ALA A 199 -10.60 -7.02 9.43
C ALA A 199 -11.75 -6.01 9.57
N VAL A 200 -11.45 -4.75 9.87
CA VAL A 200 -12.44 -3.66 9.85
C VAL A 200 -12.51 -3.02 8.47
N ALA A 201 -11.36 -2.85 7.82
CA ALA A 201 -11.26 -2.24 6.50
C ALA A 201 -11.98 -3.06 5.41
N ALA A 202 -11.90 -4.39 5.41
CA ALA A 202 -12.48 -5.16 4.30
C ALA A 202 -14.03 -5.15 4.26
N PRO A 203 -14.74 -5.31 5.40
CA PRO A 203 -16.17 -5.06 5.44
C PRO A 203 -16.52 -3.61 5.10
N SER A 204 -15.72 -2.64 5.56
CA SER A 204 -15.92 -1.23 5.24
C SER A 204 -15.85 -0.96 3.73
N LEU A 205 -14.92 -1.61 3.00
CA LEU A 205 -14.83 -1.51 1.54
C LEU A 205 -16.10 -2.01 0.86
N ALA A 206 -16.59 -3.18 1.27
CA ALA A 206 -17.81 -3.78 0.71
C ALA A 206 -19.03 -2.89 0.99
N ILE A 207 -19.20 -2.42 2.24
CA ILE A 207 -20.29 -1.52 2.62
C ILE A 207 -20.19 -0.20 1.84
N GLY A 208 -19.00 0.38 1.72
CA GLY A 208 -18.77 1.61 0.96
C GLY A 208 -19.12 1.47 -0.52
N LEU A 209 -18.73 0.36 -1.15
CA LEU A 209 -19.08 0.07 -2.55
C LEU A 209 -20.57 -0.20 -2.75
N TRP A 210 -21.22 -0.90 -1.82
CA TRP A 210 -22.68 -1.10 -1.88
C TRP A 210 -23.43 0.22 -1.69
N LEU A 211 -23.04 1.00 -0.69
CA LEU A 211 -23.62 2.32 -0.45
C LEU A 211 -23.45 3.19 -1.69
N PHE A 212 -22.26 3.23 -2.29
CA PHE A 212 -22.03 3.94 -3.53
C PHE A 212 -22.90 3.40 -4.68
N ALA A 213 -22.95 2.08 -4.91
CA ALA A 213 -23.72 1.46 -5.99
C ALA A 213 -25.22 1.77 -5.95
N TRP A 214 -25.80 1.92 -4.75
CA TRP A 214 -27.23 2.16 -4.54
C TRP A 214 -27.57 3.61 -4.19
N THR A 215 -26.61 4.53 -4.28
CA THR A 215 -26.85 5.97 -4.06
C THR A 215 -26.52 6.81 -5.29
N ILE A 216 -26.03 6.16 -6.35
CA ILE A 216 -25.68 6.80 -7.62
C ILE A 216 -26.80 6.67 -8.67
N PRO A 217 -26.89 7.62 -9.62
CA PRO A 217 -27.77 7.50 -10.78
C PRO A 217 -27.31 6.42 -11.77
N PRO A 218 -28.20 5.93 -12.67
CA PRO A 218 -29.58 6.39 -12.92
C PRO A 218 -30.67 5.73 -12.07
N ARG A 219 -30.40 4.64 -11.34
CA ARG A 219 -31.46 3.91 -10.60
C ARG A 219 -32.04 4.69 -9.42
N VAL A 220 -31.22 5.54 -8.80
CA VAL A 220 -31.61 6.30 -7.62
C VAL A 220 -31.44 7.78 -7.95
N THR A 221 -32.57 8.47 -8.10
CA THR A 221 -32.63 9.88 -8.50
C THR A 221 -33.05 10.81 -7.37
N SER A 222 -33.59 10.26 -6.27
CA SER A 222 -34.07 11.02 -5.10
C SER A 222 -33.03 11.21 -3.99
N VAL A 223 -31.89 10.50 -4.06
CA VAL A 223 -30.87 10.55 -3.01
C VAL A 223 -29.90 11.71 -3.27
N PRO A 224 -29.63 12.56 -2.25
CA PRO A 224 -28.63 13.61 -2.35
C PRO A 224 -27.22 13.08 -2.63
N TRP A 225 -26.47 13.78 -3.49
CA TRP A 225 -25.07 13.47 -3.81
C TRP A 225 -24.11 13.32 -2.61
N PRO A 226 -24.31 13.97 -1.42
CA PRO A 226 -23.41 13.73 -0.29
C PRO A 226 -23.47 12.29 0.23
N VAL A 227 -24.57 11.57 0.01
CA VAL A 227 -24.70 10.19 0.49
C VAL A 227 -23.73 9.28 -0.27
N SER A 228 -23.60 9.44 -1.59
CA SER A 228 -22.62 8.68 -2.37
C SER A 228 -21.17 9.03 -1.97
N MET A 229 -20.91 10.26 -1.52
CA MET A 229 -19.60 10.66 -0.99
C MET A 229 -19.22 9.94 0.31
N ILE A 230 -20.19 9.63 1.18
CA ILE A 230 -19.93 8.83 2.39
C ILE A 230 -19.39 7.44 2.03
N GLY A 231 -19.92 6.84 0.96
CA GLY A 231 -19.42 5.57 0.44
C GLY A 231 -17.97 5.68 -0.04
N LEU A 232 -17.62 6.79 -0.69
CA LEU A 232 -16.25 7.07 -1.13
C LEU A 232 -15.28 7.29 0.03
N ILE A 233 -15.71 7.87 1.14
CA ILE A 233 -14.92 7.97 2.38
C ILE A 233 -14.58 6.57 2.91
N MET A 234 -15.57 5.68 2.98
CA MET A 234 -15.36 4.30 3.44
C MET A 234 -14.43 3.52 2.51
N ILE A 235 -14.57 3.72 1.20
CA ILE A 235 -13.68 3.14 0.20
C ILE A 235 -12.25 3.67 0.43
N GLY A 236 -12.04 4.98 0.49
CA GLY A 236 -10.72 5.59 0.70
C GLY A 236 -10.00 5.09 1.96
N PHE A 237 -10.73 5.00 3.07
CA PHE A 237 -10.22 4.41 4.32
C PHE A 237 -9.67 2.99 4.11
N SER A 238 -10.46 2.17 3.43
CA SER A 238 -10.17 0.75 3.27
C SER A 238 -9.01 0.50 2.29
N LEU A 239 -8.96 1.26 1.19
CA LEU A 239 -7.91 1.16 0.18
C LEU A 239 -6.53 1.53 0.74
N ASN A 240 -6.49 2.58 1.56
CA ASN A 240 -5.27 2.99 2.26
C ASN A 240 -4.84 1.91 3.27
N ASP A 241 -5.77 1.39 4.07
CA ASP A 241 -5.47 0.38 5.08
C ASP A 241 -4.92 -0.91 4.46
N PHE A 242 -5.50 -1.36 3.35
CA PHE A 242 -5.03 -2.55 2.63
C PHE A 242 -3.58 -2.36 2.17
N SER A 243 -3.27 -1.18 1.63
CA SER A 243 -1.92 -0.86 1.16
C SER A 243 -0.92 -0.82 2.31
N TYR A 244 -1.30 -0.29 3.48
CA TYR A 244 -0.41 -0.21 4.63
C TYR A 244 -0.22 -1.58 5.30
N VAL A 245 -1.32 -2.24 5.66
CA VAL A 245 -1.31 -3.46 6.47
C VAL A 245 -0.68 -4.63 5.72
N LEU A 246 -1.05 -4.85 4.46
CA LEU A 246 -0.55 -6.00 3.69
C LEU A 246 0.93 -5.87 3.34
N PHE A 247 1.40 -4.66 2.99
CA PHE A 247 2.83 -4.41 2.79
C PHE A 247 3.60 -4.54 4.11
N GLY A 248 3.07 -4.00 5.20
CA GLY A 248 3.68 -4.13 6.52
C GLY A 248 3.75 -5.58 6.98
N TYR A 249 2.69 -6.35 6.77
CA TYR A 249 2.61 -7.77 7.11
C TYR A 249 3.59 -8.60 6.29
N ALA A 250 3.68 -8.37 4.99
CA ALA A 250 4.66 -9.05 4.14
C ALA A 250 6.11 -8.66 4.51
N THR A 251 6.35 -7.39 4.88
CA THR A 251 7.67 -6.95 5.32
C THR A 251 8.10 -7.65 6.61
N ASP A 252 7.18 -7.76 7.57
CA ASP A 252 7.49 -8.32 8.88
C ASP A 252 7.40 -9.86 8.94
N SER A 253 6.80 -10.52 7.93
CA SER A 253 6.68 -11.98 7.88
C SER A 253 7.83 -12.67 7.16
N TYR A 254 8.53 -11.96 6.26
CA TYR A 254 9.55 -12.53 5.38
C TYR A 254 10.99 -12.07 5.70
N GLY A 255 11.20 -11.18 6.67
CA GLY A 255 12.53 -10.77 7.14
C GLY A 255 13.52 -10.49 6.00
N LYS A 256 14.52 -11.39 5.83
CA LYS A 256 15.54 -11.33 4.77
C LYS A 256 14.97 -11.31 3.35
N TYR A 257 13.81 -11.92 3.11
CA TYR A 257 13.13 -11.99 1.83
C TYR A 257 11.98 -10.97 1.68
N ALA A 258 11.83 -10.04 2.65
CA ALA A 258 10.79 -9.02 2.65
C ALA A 258 10.75 -8.21 1.36
N ALA A 259 11.92 -7.80 0.84
CA ALA A 259 12.01 -7.03 -0.39
C ALA A 259 11.36 -7.75 -1.59
N SER A 260 11.65 -9.05 -1.78
CA SER A 260 11.07 -9.82 -2.89
C SER A 260 9.57 -10.07 -2.73
N ALA A 261 9.07 -10.28 -1.50
CA ALA A 261 7.64 -10.42 -1.22
C ALA A 261 6.88 -9.11 -1.51
N VAL A 262 7.43 -7.98 -1.05
CA VAL A 262 6.89 -6.65 -1.31
C VAL A 262 6.91 -6.31 -2.81
N SER A 263 7.96 -6.68 -3.53
CA SER A 263 8.03 -6.52 -4.99
C SER A 263 6.94 -7.31 -5.72
N ALA A 264 6.62 -8.52 -5.27
CA ALA A 264 5.55 -9.33 -5.87
C ALA A 264 4.17 -8.68 -5.70
N ILE A 265 3.89 -8.17 -4.49
CA ILE A 265 2.67 -7.42 -4.19
C ILE A 265 2.62 -6.15 -5.03
N SER A 266 3.72 -5.39 -5.09
CA SER A 266 3.82 -4.15 -5.86
C SER A 266 3.58 -4.38 -7.36
N LEU A 267 4.18 -5.41 -7.94
CA LEU A 267 4.01 -5.76 -9.35
C LEU A 267 2.55 -6.09 -9.69
N THR A 268 1.91 -6.95 -8.89
CA THR A 268 0.53 -7.36 -9.12
C THR A 268 -0.42 -6.16 -8.98
N ARG A 269 -0.13 -5.29 -8.01
CA ARG A 269 -0.86 -4.05 -7.75
C ARG A 269 -0.77 -3.06 -8.91
N THR A 270 0.43 -2.83 -9.44
CA THR A 270 0.63 -1.90 -10.56
C THR A 270 0.04 -2.43 -11.87
N LEU A 271 0.11 -3.75 -12.10
CA LEU A 271 -0.57 -4.39 -13.23
C LEU A 271 -2.09 -4.20 -13.15
N ALA A 272 -2.70 -4.42 -11.99
CA ALA A 272 -4.13 -4.17 -11.82
C ALA A 272 -4.50 -2.70 -12.03
N ALA A 273 -3.70 -1.77 -11.48
CA ALA A 273 -3.90 -0.34 -11.71
C ALA A 273 -3.81 0.06 -13.21
N ALA A 274 -2.95 -0.60 -13.99
CA ALA A 274 -2.84 -0.38 -15.43
C ALA A 274 -4.02 -0.97 -16.22
N VAL A 275 -4.52 -2.15 -15.81
CA VAL A 275 -5.56 -2.88 -16.53
C VAL A 275 -6.97 -2.35 -16.23
N PHE A 276 -7.25 -1.92 -15.00
CA PHE A 276 -8.59 -1.50 -14.58
C PHE A 276 -9.19 -0.37 -15.44
N PRO A 277 -8.47 0.75 -15.69
CA PRO A 277 -8.99 1.82 -16.52
C PRO A 277 -9.37 1.39 -17.96
N LEU A 278 -8.66 0.41 -18.53
CA LEU A 278 -8.88 -0.05 -19.92
C LEU A 278 -10.29 -0.58 -20.17
N PHE A 279 -10.90 -1.24 -19.17
CA PHE A 279 -12.25 -1.77 -19.28
C PHE A 279 -13.28 -0.99 -18.47
N THR A 280 -12.87 -0.13 -17.53
CA THR A 280 -13.80 0.56 -16.64
C THR A 280 -14.78 1.45 -17.41
N HIS A 281 -14.30 2.19 -18.41
CA HIS A 281 -15.18 3.01 -19.24
C HIS A 281 -16.27 2.18 -19.94
N GLN A 282 -15.88 1.07 -20.57
CA GLN A 282 -16.80 0.16 -21.26
C GLN A 282 -17.77 -0.52 -20.29
N MET A 283 -17.28 -0.90 -19.10
CA MET A 283 -18.10 -1.52 -18.05
C MET A 283 -19.19 -0.56 -17.55
N TYR A 284 -18.84 0.70 -17.28
CA TYR A 284 -19.79 1.68 -16.76
C TYR A 284 -20.78 2.20 -17.82
N THR A 285 -20.33 2.35 -19.07
CA THR A 285 -21.20 2.78 -20.19
C THR A 285 -22.10 1.65 -20.70
N GLY A 286 -21.62 0.40 -20.70
CA GLY A 286 -22.36 -0.76 -21.20
C GLY A 286 -23.33 -1.37 -20.20
N LEU A 287 -22.89 -1.64 -18.96
CA LEU A 287 -23.73 -2.26 -17.93
C LEU A 287 -24.56 -1.22 -17.14
N GLY A 288 -24.16 0.05 -17.21
CA GLY A 288 -24.68 1.11 -16.37
C GLY A 288 -24.01 1.18 -14.99
N SER A 289 -23.91 2.39 -14.45
CA SER A 289 -23.12 2.70 -13.24
C SER A 289 -23.52 1.88 -12.01
N ASN A 290 -24.82 1.70 -11.76
CA ASN A 290 -25.29 0.94 -10.60
C ASN A 290 -24.88 -0.54 -10.69
N VAL A 291 -25.03 -1.17 -11.86
CA VAL A 291 -24.71 -2.59 -12.06
C VAL A 291 -23.21 -2.80 -12.02
N ALA A 292 -22.44 -1.98 -12.75
CA ALA A 292 -20.98 -2.02 -12.74
C ALA A 292 -20.42 -1.92 -11.30
N THR A 293 -20.89 -0.94 -10.53
CA THR A 293 -20.48 -0.77 -9.13
C THR A 293 -20.96 -1.92 -8.23
N SER A 294 -22.17 -2.46 -8.45
CA SER A 294 -22.68 -3.61 -7.70
C SER A 294 -21.86 -4.88 -7.93
N VAL A 295 -21.36 -5.09 -9.15
CA VAL A 295 -20.45 -6.20 -9.46
C VAL A 295 -19.16 -6.06 -8.65
N LEU A 296 -18.56 -4.86 -8.63
CA LEU A 296 -17.38 -4.57 -7.81
C LEU A 296 -17.67 -4.75 -6.31
N ALA A 297 -18.85 -4.34 -5.84
CA ALA A 297 -19.29 -4.52 -4.45
C ALA A 297 -19.47 -6.00 -4.09
N ALA A 298 -20.01 -6.81 -4.99
CA ALA A 298 -20.16 -8.25 -4.80
C ALA A 298 -18.80 -8.94 -4.69
N VAL A 299 -17.85 -8.58 -5.56
CA VAL A 299 -16.46 -9.06 -5.48
C VAL A 299 -15.82 -8.64 -4.15
N ALA A 300 -15.94 -7.36 -3.76
CA ALA A 300 -15.43 -6.88 -2.48
C ALA A 300 -16.06 -7.61 -1.28
N SER A 301 -17.35 -7.96 -1.36
CA SER A 301 -18.06 -8.71 -0.32
C SER A 301 -17.53 -10.14 -0.16
N LEU A 302 -17.15 -10.80 -1.27
CA LEU A 302 -16.49 -12.10 -1.22
C LEU A 302 -15.15 -12.00 -0.46
N PHE A 303 -14.40 -10.93 -0.69
CA PHE A 303 -13.12 -10.68 -0.02
C PHE A 303 -13.26 -10.10 1.39
N ALA A 304 -14.42 -9.57 1.77
CA ALA A 304 -14.68 -9.05 3.11
C ALA A 304 -14.56 -10.15 4.19
N PHE A 305 -14.72 -11.42 3.82
CA PHE A 305 -14.56 -12.55 4.74
C PHE A 305 -13.09 -13.01 4.88
N THR A 306 -12.23 -12.66 3.92
CA THR A 306 -10.81 -13.06 3.89
C THR A 306 -10.01 -12.64 5.13
N PRO A 307 -10.15 -11.42 5.69
CA PRO A 307 -9.46 -11.05 6.93
C PRO A 307 -9.78 -11.96 8.11
N PHE A 308 -11.03 -12.40 8.26
CA PHE A 308 -11.44 -13.25 9.38
C PHE A 308 -10.84 -14.64 9.27
N LEU A 309 -10.74 -15.17 8.06
CA LEU A 309 -9.97 -16.38 7.78
C LEU A 309 -8.49 -16.18 8.12
N PHE A 310 -7.93 -15.01 7.82
CA PHE A 310 -6.54 -14.71 8.12
C PHE A 310 -6.26 -14.51 9.62
N LEU A 311 -7.19 -13.95 10.38
CA LEU A 311 -7.07 -13.84 11.83
C LEU A 311 -7.12 -15.22 12.51
N GLY A 312 -7.91 -16.17 11.99
CA GLY A 312 -8.00 -17.52 12.53
C GLY A 312 -6.91 -18.48 12.06
N TYR A 313 -6.46 -18.37 10.80
CA TYR A 313 -5.52 -19.30 10.17
C TYR A 313 -4.17 -18.69 9.80
N GLY A 314 -3.95 -17.40 10.02
CA GLY A 314 -2.76 -16.66 9.59
C GLY A 314 -1.46 -17.26 10.10
N GLN A 315 -1.41 -17.64 11.38
CA GLN A 315 -0.25 -18.35 11.95
C GLN A 315 0.00 -19.68 11.23
N ARG A 316 -1.06 -20.47 10.97
CA ARG A 316 -0.98 -21.75 10.26
C ARG A 316 -0.54 -21.60 8.80
N LEU A 317 -0.97 -20.54 8.13
CA LEU A 317 -0.53 -20.20 6.77
C LEU A 317 0.94 -19.76 6.77
N ARG A 318 1.36 -18.97 7.77
CA ARG A 318 2.75 -18.54 7.93
C ARG A 318 3.68 -19.73 8.14
N HIS A 319 3.34 -20.66 9.02
CA HIS A 319 4.14 -21.88 9.25
C HIS A 319 4.20 -22.82 8.03
N ARG A 320 3.23 -22.74 7.11
CA ARG A 320 3.27 -23.50 5.84
C ARG A 320 4.21 -22.88 4.81
N SER A 321 4.55 -21.59 4.95
CA SER A 321 5.56 -20.96 4.08
C SER A 321 6.96 -21.32 4.56
N LYS A 322 7.71 -22.03 3.70
CA LYS A 322 9.12 -22.36 3.95
C LYS A 322 10.00 -21.13 4.16
N PHE A 323 9.62 -19.98 3.60
CA PHE A 323 10.42 -18.74 3.67
C PHE A 323 10.07 -17.87 4.88
N ALA A 324 8.86 -17.98 5.42
CA ALA A 324 8.45 -17.27 6.63
C ALA A 324 8.89 -18.01 7.91
N ALA A 325 9.12 -19.32 7.85
CA ALA A 325 9.59 -20.14 8.97
C ALA A 325 11.05 -19.84 9.37
N ASP A 326 11.92 -19.48 8.42
CA ASP A 326 13.32 -19.08 8.71
C ASP A 326 13.38 -17.80 9.55
N ASP A 327 12.41 -16.89 9.40
CA ASP A 327 12.31 -15.66 10.20
C ASP A 327 11.78 -15.95 11.61
N GLU A 328 11.01 -17.03 11.81
CA GLU A 328 10.50 -17.42 13.13
C GLU A 328 11.60 -17.93 14.07
N GLN A 329 12.58 -18.66 13.53
CA GLN A 329 13.77 -19.06 14.29
C GLN A 329 14.64 -17.84 14.64
N ALA A 330 14.75 -16.87 13.74
CA ALA A 330 15.41 -15.58 14.02
C ALA A 330 14.63 -14.76 15.06
N LEU A 331 13.29 -14.80 15.02
CA LEU A 331 12.38 -14.19 16.00
C LEU A 331 12.55 -14.79 17.40
N GLU A 332 12.66 -16.11 17.52
CA GLU A 332 12.92 -16.79 18.79
C GLU A 332 14.31 -16.40 19.34
N GLN A 333 15.34 -16.37 18.50
CA GLN A 333 16.68 -15.93 18.90
C GLN A 333 16.72 -14.46 19.35
N GLU A 334 16.00 -13.55 18.68
CA GLU A 334 15.92 -12.13 19.08
C GLU A 334 15.14 -11.93 20.39
N ASN A 335 14.10 -12.74 20.64
CA ASN A 335 13.38 -12.73 21.92
C ASN A 335 14.23 -13.25 23.09
N LEU A 336 15.16 -14.18 22.83
CA LEU A 336 16.11 -14.64 23.84
C LEU A 336 17.10 -13.51 24.21
N HIS A 337 17.63 -12.79 23.22
CA HIS A 337 18.52 -11.65 23.49
C HIS A 337 17.86 -10.49 24.26
N MET A 338 16.55 -10.26 24.08
CA MET A 338 15.82 -9.26 24.88
C MET A 338 15.61 -9.65 26.34
N LYS A 339 15.78 -10.93 26.70
CA LYS A 339 15.77 -11.39 28.10
C LYS A 339 17.13 -11.23 28.80
N ASP A 340 18.21 -11.16 28.03
CA ASP A 340 19.59 -11.10 28.55
C ASP A 340 20.09 -9.66 28.79
N THR A 341 19.23 -8.64 28.63
CA THR A 341 19.55 -7.21 28.85
C THR A 341 19.06 -6.63 30.18
N ASP A 342 18.78 -7.49 31.17
CA ASP A 342 18.76 -7.13 32.60
C ASP A 342 20.19 -7.25 33.17
#